data_AF-A0A377TLD4-F1
#
_entry.id   AF-A0A377TLD4-F1
#
_cell.length_a   1.000
_cell.length_b   1.000
_cell.length_c   1.000
_cell.angle_alpha   90.00
_cell.angle_beta   90.00
_cell.angle_gamma   90.00
#
_symmetry.space_group_name_H-M   'P 1'
#
loop_
_entity.id
_entity.type
_entity.pdbx_description
1 polymer ?
#
loop_
_entity_poly.entity_id
_entity_poly.type
_entity_poly.pdbx_seq_one_letter_code
_entity_poly.pdbx_strand_id
1 'polypeptide(L)'
;MQVWSFAPSISLPLFTGGSNLSQLRYAEAEKKGLIATYEKSIQSAFKDVADALARRETLSEELDAQRQYVAAEQTSLDIAMKSYQAGVGDYLSVLTAQRTLWSAKTTLLSLQQTDLNNRITLWQSLGGAPVKLTRRAPEPGLYKESLWHVFPSPGR
;
A
#
# COMPACT_ATOMS: atom_id res chain seq x y z
N MET A 1 54.55 -43.48 -0.27
CA MET A 1 55.01 -42.07 -0.42
C MET A 1 53.83 -41.27 -0.96
N GLN A 2 53.33 -40.28 -0.21
CA GLN A 2 52.29 -39.37 -0.72
C GLN A 2 52.97 -38.20 -1.44
N VAL A 3 52.59 -38.00 -2.70
CA VAL A 3 52.98 -36.83 -3.49
C VAL A 3 51.89 -35.79 -3.29
N TRP A 4 52.23 -34.65 -2.72
CA TRP A 4 51.36 -33.48 -2.68
C TRP A 4 51.77 -32.56 -3.81
N SER A 5 50.79 -32.03 -4.55
CA SER A 5 51.03 -31.10 -5.64
C SER A 5 50.31 -29.79 -5.35
N PHE A 6 51.03 -28.68 -5.51
CA PHE A 6 50.52 -27.33 -5.40
C PHE A 6 50.77 -26.63 -6.73
N ALA A 7 49.71 -26.26 -7.44
CA ALA A 7 49.77 -25.65 -8.77
C ALA A 7 48.92 -24.37 -8.79
N PRO A 8 49.47 -23.21 -8.38
CA PRO A 8 48.75 -21.95 -8.49
C PRO A 8 48.68 -21.52 -9.95
N SER A 9 47.49 -21.15 -10.43
CA SER A 9 47.31 -20.51 -11.74
C SER A 9 46.86 -19.06 -11.56
N ILE A 10 47.47 -18.16 -12.32
CA ILE A 10 47.10 -16.74 -12.40
C ILE A 10 46.64 -16.49 -13.83
N SER A 11 45.38 -16.09 -14.00
CA SER A 11 44.82 -15.74 -15.31
C SER A 11 44.58 -14.23 -15.36
N LEU A 12 45.29 -13.55 -16.27
CA LEU A 12 45.10 -12.14 -16.56
C LEU A 12 44.73 -12.00 -18.04
N PRO A 13 43.46 -11.72 -18.37
CA PRO A 13 43.06 -11.63 -19.76
C PRO A 13 43.62 -10.35 -20.39
N LEU A 14 44.59 -10.50 -21.30
CA LEU A 14 45.26 -9.38 -21.98
C LEU A 14 44.40 -8.77 -23.11
N PHE A 15 43.43 -9.52 -23.65
CA PHE A 15 42.53 -9.04 -24.71
C PHE A 15 41.18 -9.76 -24.66
N THR A 16 40.11 -9.06 -24.24
CA THR A 16 38.74 -9.64 -24.14
C THR A 16 37.79 -9.16 -25.24
N GLY A 17 38.30 -8.57 -26.32
CA GLY A 17 37.47 -8.08 -27.44
C GLY A 17 36.35 -7.11 -27.04
N GLY A 18 36.53 -6.35 -25.95
CA GLY A 18 35.52 -5.43 -25.41
C GLY A 18 34.48 -6.04 -24.45
N SER A 19 34.47 -7.37 -24.23
CA SER A 19 33.49 -8.04 -23.34
C SER A 19 33.49 -7.47 -21.92
N ASN A 20 34.66 -7.27 -21.30
CA ASN A 20 34.77 -6.67 -19.96
C ASN A 20 34.19 -5.24 -19.92
N LEU A 21 34.41 -4.44 -20.96
CA LEU A 21 33.87 -3.08 -21.04
C LEU A 21 32.34 -3.10 -21.23
N SER A 22 31.82 -4.02 -22.04
CA SER A 22 30.38 -4.21 -22.21
C SER A 22 29.69 -4.66 -20.91
N GLN A 23 30.31 -5.58 -20.16
CA GLN A 23 29.82 -6.01 -18.85
C GLN A 23 29.86 -4.88 -17.82
N LEU A 24 30.93 -4.07 -17.80
CA LEU A 24 31.01 -2.88 -16.95
C LEU A 24 29.89 -1.89 -17.29
N ARG A 25 29.70 -1.57 -18.57
CA ARG A 25 28.64 -0.66 -19.02
C ARG A 25 27.24 -1.18 -18.68
N TYR A 26 27.03 -2.49 -18.75
CA TYR A 26 25.78 -3.13 -18.31
C TYR A 26 25.57 -2.93 -16.81
N ALA A 27 26.56 -3.25 -15.98
CA ALA A 27 26.48 -3.08 -14.53
C ALA A 27 26.27 -1.61 -14.12
N GLU A 28 26.88 -0.66 -14.83
CA GLU A 28 26.64 0.78 -14.62
C GLU A 28 25.21 1.20 -14.99
N ALA A 29 24.67 0.68 -16.09
CA ALA A 29 23.29 0.94 -16.49
C ALA A 29 22.29 0.35 -15.48
N GLU A 30 22.55 -0.87 -15.00
CA GLU A 30 21.76 -1.53 -13.95
C GLU A 30 21.77 -0.70 -12.66
N LYS A 31 22.96 -0.24 -12.22
CA LYS A 31 23.08 0.65 -11.06
C LYS A 31 22.25 1.92 -11.23
N LYS A 32 22.30 2.57 -12.39
CA LYS A 32 21.48 3.77 -12.68
C LYS A 32 19.99 3.45 -12.62
N GLY A 33 19.57 2.28 -13.12
CA GLY A 33 18.19 1.81 -13.00
C GLY A 33 17.72 1.61 -11.56
N LEU A 34 18.58 1.02 -10.71
CA LEU A 34 18.30 0.85 -9.28
C LEU A 34 18.19 2.18 -8.54
N ILE A 35 19.08 3.14 -8.84
CA ILE A 35 19.00 4.49 -8.27
C ILE A 35 17.69 5.17 -8.67
N ALA A 36 17.32 5.13 -9.95
CA ALA A 36 16.07 5.72 -10.42
C ALA A 36 14.83 5.07 -9.78
N THR A 37 14.87 3.76 -9.55
CA THR A 37 13.80 3.03 -8.87
C THR A 37 13.69 3.48 -7.41
N TYR A 38 14.81 3.61 -6.72
CA TYR A 38 14.87 4.12 -5.34
C TYR A 38 14.32 5.54 -5.24
N GLU A 39 14.76 6.45 -6.12
CA GLU A 39 14.25 7.83 -6.18
C GLU A 39 12.74 7.85 -6.43
N LYS A 40 12.25 7.03 -7.37
CA LYS A 40 10.82 6.91 -7.65
C LYS A 40 10.04 6.42 -6.43
N SER A 41 10.53 5.40 -5.72
CA SER A 41 9.89 4.89 -4.50
C SER A 41 9.74 5.97 -3.43
N ILE A 42 10.76 6.81 -3.25
CA ILE A 42 10.70 7.94 -2.33
C ILE A 42 9.66 8.97 -2.79
N GLN A 43 9.70 9.36 -4.06
CA GLN A 43 8.77 10.35 -4.61
C GLN A 43 7.31 9.89 -4.49
N SER A 44 7.04 8.62 -4.78
CA SER A 44 5.71 8.03 -4.61
C SER A 44 5.26 8.07 -3.15
N ALA A 45 6.11 7.69 -2.20
CA ALA A 45 5.77 7.74 -0.78
C ALA A 45 5.43 9.16 -0.30
N PHE A 46 6.21 10.18 -0.71
CA PHE A 46 5.90 11.58 -0.39
C PHE A 46 4.59 12.05 -1.01
N LYS A 47 4.32 11.66 -2.27
CA LYS A 47 3.06 11.97 -2.94
C LYS A 47 1.87 11.35 -2.19
N ASP A 48 1.95 10.09 -1.80
CA ASP A 48 0.86 9.40 -1.12
C ASP A 48 0.56 10.04 0.25
N VAL A 49 1.59 10.47 1.00
CA VAL A 49 1.41 11.23 2.25
C VAL A 49 0.76 12.59 2.00
N ALA A 50 1.24 13.33 0.99
CA ALA A 50 0.70 14.64 0.64
C ALA A 50 -0.77 14.56 0.21
N ASP A 51 -1.12 13.58 -0.64
CA ASP A 51 -2.49 13.33 -1.09
C ASP A 51 -3.41 12.96 0.10
N ALA A 52 -2.92 12.14 1.03
CA ALA A 52 -3.66 11.76 2.23
C ALA A 52 -3.92 12.96 3.16
N LEU A 53 -2.92 13.81 3.38
CA LEU A 53 -3.04 15.01 4.21
C LEU A 53 -3.97 16.06 3.59
N ALA A 54 -3.83 16.33 2.29
CA ALA A 54 -4.70 17.26 1.58
C ALA A 54 -6.17 16.83 1.64
N ARG A 55 -6.44 15.53 1.50
CA ARG A 55 -7.80 14.99 1.59
C ARG A 55 -8.39 15.08 3.00
N ARG A 56 -7.57 15.06 4.05
CA ARG A 56 -8.05 15.13 5.43
C ARG A 56 -8.65 16.49 5.77
N GLU A 57 -8.05 17.57 5.26
CA GLU A 57 -8.52 18.94 5.50
C GLU A 57 -9.93 19.14 4.94
N THR A 58 -10.12 18.84 3.65
CA THR A 58 -11.43 18.97 2.99
C THR A 58 -12.50 18.07 3.61
N LEU A 59 -12.13 16.87 4.03
CA LEU A 59 -13.05 15.93 4.65
C LEU A 59 -13.53 16.39 6.03
N SER A 60 -12.69 17.11 6.78
CA SER A 60 -13.08 17.68 8.07
C SER A 60 -14.16 18.74 7.89
N GLU A 61 -14.00 19.63 6.90
CA GLU A 61 -15.00 20.64 6.56
C GLU A 61 -16.31 20.00 6.08
N GLU A 62 -16.23 18.97 5.24
CA GLU A 62 -17.40 18.22 4.74
C GLU A 62 -18.16 17.53 5.88
N LEU A 63 -17.45 16.93 6.85
CA LEU A 63 -18.04 16.33 8.04
C LEU A 63 -18.80 17.35 8.89
N ASP A 64 -18.22 18.53 9.11
CA ASP A 64 -18.86 19.57 9.92
C ASP A 64 -20.08 20.17 9.22
N ALA A 65 -20.00 20.41 7.91
CA ALA A 65 -21.14 20.83 7.11
C ALA A 65 -22.26 19.78 7.15
N GLN A 66 -21.93 18.49 7.01
CA GLN A 66 -22.93 17.42 7.04
C GLN A 66 -23.55 17.25 8.43
N ARG A 67 -22.80 17.46 9.51
CA ARG A 67 -23.35 17.48 10.88
C ARG A 67 -24.37 18.60 11.07
N GLN A 68 -24.06 19.80 10.58
CA GLN A 68 -24.98 20.93 10.61
C GLN A 68 -26.23 20.64 9.78
N TYR A 69 -26.07 20.01 8.61
CA TYR A 69 -27.20 19.60 7.78
C TYR A 69 -28.12 18.58 8.47
N VAL A 70 -27.55 17.56 9.14
CA VAL A 70 -28.34 16.61 9.95
C VAL A 70 -29.11 17.32 11.07
N ALA A 71 -28.50 18.31 11.74
CA ALA A 71 -29.18 19.08 12.78
C ALA A 71 -30.32 19.95 12.22
N ALA A 72 -30.13 20.54 11.04
CA ALA A 72 -31.18 21.28 10.34
C ALA A 72 -32.35 20.37 9.96
N GLU A 73 -32.09 19.19 9.40
CA GLU A 73 -33.15 18.24 9.03
C GLU A 73 -33.86 17.64 10.24
N GLN A 74 -33.18 17.50 11.38
CA GLN A 74 -33.83 17.13 12.64
C GLN A 74 -34.82 18.22 13.07
N THR A 75 -34.44 19.49 12.94
CA THR A 75 -35.33 20.62 13.23
C THR A 75 -36.53 20.65 12.27
N SER A 76 -36.30 20.39 10.97
CA SER A 76 -37.37 20.26 9.97
C SER A 76 -38.36 19.16 10.32
N LEU A 77 -37.89 17.99 10.77
CA LEU A 77 -38.74 16.90 11.24
C LEU A 77 -39.56 17.33 12.47
N ASP A 78 -38.95 17.99 13.44
CA ASP A 78 -39.64 18.44 14.65
C ASP A 78 -40.74 19.47 14.32
N ILE A 79 -40.48 20.37 13.38
CA ILE A 79 -41.49 21.33 12.87
C ILE A 79 -42.63 20.58 12.17
N ALA A 80 -42.33 19.64 11.27
CA ALA A 80 -43.35 18.86 10.58
C ALA A 80 -44.23 18.08 11.56
N MET A 81 -43.63 17.46 12.58
CA MET A 81 -44.35 16.74 13.63
C MET A 81 -45.27 17.67 14.43
N LYS A 82 -44.80 18.85 14.82
CA LYS A 82 -45.61 19.84 15.55
C LYS A 82 -46.78 20.34 14.70
N SER A 83 -46.56 20.63 13.42
CA SER A 83 -47.62 21.07 12.50
C SER A 83 -48.69 19.99 12.29
N TYR A 84 -48.27 18.73 12.16
CA TYR A 84 -49.19 17.59 12.09
C TYR A 84 -50.02 17.45 13.39
N GLN A 85 -49.38 17.51 14.56
CA GLN A 85 -50.05 17.44 15.86
C GLN A 85 -51.03 18.59 16.10
N ALA A 86 -50.72 19.78 15.58
CA ALA A 86 -51.58 20.95 15.64
C ALA A 86 -52.73 20.92 14.60
N GLY A 87 -52.80 19.89 13.74
CA GLY A 87 -53.84 19.72 12.72
C GLY A 87 -53.72 20.64 11.51
N VAL A 88 -52.61 21.39 11.39
CA VAL A 88 -52.32 22.30 10.26
C VAL A 88 -51.40 21.67 9.20
N GLY A 89 -50.77 20.53 9.48
CA GLY A 89 -49.90 19.80 8.56
C GLY A 89 -50.41 18.39 8.24
N ASP A 90 -49.90 17.82 7.14
CA ASP A 90 -50.17 16.43 6.74
C ASP A 90 -49.07 15.47 7.23
N TYR A 91 -49.44 14.23 7.51
CA TYR A 91 -48.52 13.17 7.91
C TYR A 91 -47.50 12.84 6.81
N LEU A 92 -47.84 13.03 5.54
CA LEU A 92 -46.91 12.85 4.44
C LEU A 92 -45.69 13.79 4.56
N SER A 93 -45.87 15.01 5.09
CA SER A 93 -44.78 15.95 5.35
C SER A 93 -43.83 15.42 6.42
N VAL A 94 -44.35 14.79 7.47
CA VAL A 94 -43.55 14.13 8.52
C VAL A 94 -42.72 13.00 7.93
N LEU A 95 -43.34 12.12 7.13
CA LEU A 95 -42.64 11.00 6.50
C LEU A 95 -41.55 11.47 5.53
N THR A 96 -41.82 12.56 4.81
CA THR A 96 -40.85 13.18 3.89
C THR A 96 -39.66 13.74 4.67
N ALA A 97 -39.91 14.51 5.73
CA ALA A 97 -38.85 15.04 6.60
C ALA A 97 -38.02 13.92 7.24
N GLN A 98 -38.67 12.85 7.68
CA GLN A 98 -37.98 11.69 8.26
C GLN A 98 -37.09 10.97 7.24
N ARG A 99 -37.55 10.82 6.00
CA ARG A 99 -36.75 10.28 4.89
C ARG A 99 -35.53 11.16 4.60
N THR A 100 -35.71 12.47 4.55
CA THR A 100 -34.60 13.42 4.32
C THR A 100 -33.56 13.34 5.43
N LEU A 101 -33.99 13.35 6.69
CA LEU A 101 -33.11 13.18 7.85
C LEU A 101 -32.33 11.86 7.81
N TRP A 102 -33.00 10.76 7.44
CA TRP A 102 -32.35 9.46 7.30
C TRP A 102 -31.27 9.48 6.21
N SER A 103 -31.58 10.06 5.06
CA SER A 103 -30.61 10.26 3.98
C SER A 103 -29.41 11.07 4.46
N ALA A 104 -29.64 12.20 5.13
CA ALA A 104 -28.58 13.04 5.70
C ALA A 104 -27.69 12.29 6.70
N LYS A 105 -28.28 11.47 7.59
CA LYS A 105 -27.52 10.63 8.53
C LYS A 105 -26.70 9.55 7.83
N THR A 106 -27.24 8.95 6.77
CA THR A 106 -26.53 7.93 5.97
C THR A 106 -25.31 8.54 5.29
N THR A 107 -25.46 9.74 4.70
CA THR A 107 -24.33 10.48 4.12
C THR A 107 -23.27 10.81 5.17
N LEU A 108 -23.67 11.26 6.36
CA LEU A 108 -22.72 11.52 7.46
C LEU A 108 -21.91 10.27 7.83
N LEU A 109 -22.55 9.11 7.90
CA LEU A 109 -21.87 7.84 8.20
C LEU A 109 -20.88 7.45 7.11
N SER A 110 -21.22 7.67 5.84
CA SER A 110 -20.31 7.45 4.70
C SER A 110 -19.07 8.35 4.75
N LEU A 111 -19.24 9.63 5.13
CA LEU A 111 -18.13 10.54 5.32
C LEU A 111 -17.24 10.13 6.49
N GLN A 112 -17.83 9.69 7.60
CA GLN A 112 -17.07 9.16 8.75
C GLN A 112 -16.27 7.91 8.37
N GLN A 113 -16.85 7.00 7.59
CA GLN A 113 -16.12 5.85 7.06
C GLN A 113 -14.95 6.28 6.17
N THR A 114 -15.16 7.30 5.33
CA THR A 114 -14.12 7.87 4.48
C THR A 114 -12.97 8.46 5.30
N ASP A 115 -13.27 9.12 6.43
CA ASP A 115 -12.26 9.68 7.35
C ASP A 115 -11.42 8.59 8.00
N LEU A 116 -12.06 7.53 8.47
CA LEU A 116 -11.37 6.37 9.03
C LEU A 116 -10.45 5.72 8.00
N ASN A 117 -10.90 5.57 6.75
CA ASN A 117 -10.08 5.02 5.68
C ASN A 117 -8.89 5.93 5.35
N ASN A 118 -9.09 7.26 5.27
CA ASN A 118 -8.00 8.21 5.05
C ASN A 118 -6.93 8.14 6.15
N ARG A 119 -7.35 8.00 7.42
CA ARG A 119 -6.43 7.80 8.56
C ARG A 119 -5.63 6.51 8.45
N ILE A 120 -6.26 5.42 8.02
CA ILE A 120 -5.59 4.14 7.78
C ILE A 120 -4.56 4.29 6.66
N THR A 121 -4.92 4.95 5.55
CA THR A 121 -4.00 5.21 4.43
C THR A 121 -2.81 6.05 4.87
N LEU A 122 -3.02 7.11 5.65
CA LEU A 122 -1.94 7.94 6.19
C LEU A 122 -1.04 7.12 7.12
N TRP A 123 -1.60 6.26 7.96
CA TRP A 123 -0.82 5.37 8.80
C TRP A 123 0.05 4.43 7.95
N GLN A 124 -0.51 3.85 6.88
CA GLN A 124 0.21 2.96 5.95
C GLN A 124 1.32 3.66 5.17
N SER A 125 1.08 4.87 4.66
CA SER A 125 2.09 5.63 3.90
C SER A 125 3.27 6.08 4.77
N LEU A 126 3.05 6.26 6.08
CA LEU A 126 4.10 6.53 7.06
C LEU A 126 4.89 5.28 7.49
N GLY A 127 4.66 4.12 6.87
CA GLY A 127 5.32 2.85 7.20
C GLY A 127 4.56 2.01 8.24
N GLY A 128 3.34 2.42 8.59
CA GLY A 128 2.40 1.67 9.41
C GLY A 128 1.77 0.53 8.64
N ALA A 129 2.52 -0.57 8.52
CA ALA A 129 2.08 -1.96 8.48
C ALA A 129 3.36 -2.78 8.34
N PRO A 130 3.65 -3.74 9.25
CA PRO A 130 4.80 -4.60 9.05
C PRO A 130 4.60 -5.37 7.74
N VAL A 131 5.59 -5.31 6.85
CA VAL A 131 5.83 -6.38 5.90
C VAL A 131 5.74 -7.66 6.72
N LYS A 132 4.78 -8.54 6.41
CA LYS A 132 4.93 -9.94 6.81
C LYS A 132 6.18 -10.41 6.10
N LEU A 133 7.32 -10.29 6.77
CA LEU A 133 8.52 -11.03 6.44
C LEU A 133 8.19 -12.47 6.81
N THR A 134 7.33 -13.11 6.03
CA THR A 134 7.45 -14.54 5.83
C THR A 134 8.72 -14.72 4.99
N ARG A 135 9.88 -14.38 5.57
CA ARG A 135 11.13 -15.01 5.19
C ARG A 135 10.93 -16.46 5.58
N ARG A 136 10.36 -17.24 4.65
CA ARG A 136 10.85 -18.60 4.53
C ARG A 136 12.29 -18.43 4.06
N ALA A 137 13.21 -18.40 5.00
CA ALA A 137 14.62 -18.59 4.69
C ALA A 137 14.67 -19.87 3.82
N PRO A 138 15.39 -19.89 2.68
CA PRO A 138 15.71 -21.17 2.07
C PRO A 138 16.45 -21.97 3.15
N GLU A 139 15.87 -23.10 3.55
CA GLU A 139 16.53 -23.95 4.53
C GLU A 139 17.92 -24.30 4.00
N PRO A 140 19.00 -24.00 4.76
CA PRO A 140 20.34 -24.40 4.37
C PRO A 140 20.46 -25.91 4.57
N GLY A 141 19.94 -26.71 3.64
CA GLY A 141 19.90 -28.15 3.81
C GLY A 141 19.58 -29.02 2.59
N LEU A 142 19.08 -28.49 1.47
CA LEU A 142 18.55 -29.34 0.40
C LEU A 142 19.34 -29.29 -0.92
N TYR A 143 20.67 -29.26 -0.86
CA TYR A 143 21.53 -29.38 -2.07
C TYR A 143 22.63 -30.43 -1.95
N LYS A 144 22.46 -31.48 -1.14
CA LYS A 144 23.50 -32.53 -1.04
C LYS A 144 23.06 -33.98 -1.27
N GLU A 145 21.77 -34.31 -1.32
CA GLU A 145 21.38 -35.72 -1.30
C GLU A 145 20.74 -36.28 -2.59
N SER A 146 20.43 -35.46 -3.60
CA SER A 146 19.70 -35.97 -4.78
C SER A 146 20.52 -36.17 -6.07
N LEU A 147 21.84 -35.94 -6.07
CA LEU A 147 22.66 -36.04 -7.31
C LEU A 147 23.66 -37.20 -7.34
N TRP A 148 23.71 -38.07 -6.33
CA TRP A 148 24.67 -39.19 -6.29
C TRP A 148 24.13 -40.53 -6.82
N HIS A 149 22.89 -40.59 -7.32
CA HIS A 149 22.33 -41.84 -7.85
C HIS A 149 22.54 -42.04 -9.37
N VAL A 150 23.15 -41.08 -10.08
CA VAL A 150 23.16 -41.07 -11.56
C VAL A 150 24.51 -41.45 -12.20
N PHE A 151 25.59 -41.64 -11.43
CA PHE A 151 26.87 -42.06 -12.01
C PHE A 151 27.50 -43.24 -11.26
N PRO A 152 27.61 -44.43 -11.87
CA PRO A 152 28.48 -45.48 -11.36
C PRO A 152 29.94 -45.10 -11.61
N SER A 153 30.77 -45.20 -10.57
CA SER A 153 32.23 -45.03 -10.65
C SER A 153 32.86 -46.21 -11.41
N PRO A 154 33.80 -45.99 -12.35
CA PRO A 154 34.55 -47.07 -12.96
C PRO A 154 35.63 -47.54 -11.98
N GLY A 155 35.54 -48.80 -11.57
CA GLY A 155 36.58 -49.46 -10.78
C GLY A 155 37.56 -50.24 -11.66
N ARG A 156 38.86 -50.02 -11.36
CA ARG A 156 40.08 -50.73 -11.79
C ARG A 156 40.57 -50.56 -13.22
#